data_AF-A0A183GJV7-F1
#
_entry.id   AF-A0A183GJV7-F1
#
_cell.length_a   1.000
_cell.length_b   1.000
_cell.length_c   1.000
_cell.angle_alpha   90.00
_cell.angle_beta   90.00
_cell.angle_gamma   90.00
#
_symmetry.space_group_name_H-M   'P 1'
#
loop_
_entity.id
_entity.type
_entity.pdbx_description
1 polymer ?
#
loop_
_entity_poly.entity_id
_entity_poly.type
_entity_poly.pdbx_seq_one_letter_code
_entity_poly.pdbx_strand_id
1 'polypeptide(L)'
;MEERDTTKENATPEEISRKTLENEESEWEACVRIVEEGKNRSLAVLSETRVSKQARGARLTSAAEKGHLMFQCVDECFSKTTLGDIDGVVFPGAYGRQPFSDVWTAWKAASIFIREDLPVAQKIRLFKDRAVVLDAEALRRILKLAYSVCTEWTEFICTTGAIAKHEAIEDNCVLDFCQNAFEQVKEDLKKEARTARKPKEGPTGFAAPETAHLMEKDGPRCGLITKVVLSYGALKDVLKDWKTFGTWIIVYPIEAKGRKDVISEIVKLIKLHLQAGGRIITAWTPITAQKEEKWLSMTKLWRTLDDMILKFGGNEQVVVTASNIVKDGKLFVEQNSCIM
;
A
#
# COMPACT_ATOMS: atom_id res chain seq x y z
N MET A 1 43.47 55.13 1.49
CA MET A 1 43.92 53.84 0.95
C MET A 1 44.94 53.32 1.93
N GLU A 2 44.49 52.57 2.93
CA GLU A 2 45.35 51.82 3.84
C GLU A 2 44.51 50.68 4.41
N GLU A 3 44.89 49.48 4.01
CA GLU A 3 44.40 48.23 4.58
C GLU A 3 45.56 47.70 5.43
N ARG A 4 45.29 47.45 6.72
CA ARG A 4 46.08 46.51 7.51
C ARG A 4 45.17 45.40 7.99
N ASP A 5 45.54 44.23 7.50
CA ASP A 5 45.14 42.92 7.95
C ASP A 5 45.56 42.69 9.42
N THR A 6 44.66 42.08 10.19
CA THR A 6 45.04 41.21 11.30
C THR A 6 44.09 40.03 11.34
N THR A 7 44.65 38.90 10.95
CA THR A 7 44.09 37.56 10.92
C THR A 7 43.83 37.07 12.35
N LYS A 8 42.58 36.69 12.63
CA LYS A 8 42.24 35.66 13.61
C LYS A 8 41.52 34.54 12.87
N GLU A 9 42.14 33.36 12.86
CA GLU A 9 41.51 32.10 12.46
C GLU A 9 40.25 31.87 13.32
N ASN A 10 39.09 32.15 12.72
CA ASN A 10 37.80 31.62 13.12
C ASN A 10 37.29 30.86 11.91
N ALA A 11 36.96 29.58 12.06
CA ALA A 11 36.33 28.80 11.01
C ALA A 11 35.13 29.57 10.45
N THR A 12 35.06 29.72 9.13
CA THR A 12 34.08 30.59 8.49
C THR A 12 32.67 30.00 8.67
N PRO A 13 31.62 30.84 8.74
CA PRO A 13 30.22 30.39 8.77
C PRO A 13 29.86 29.39 7.66
N GLU A 14 30.61 29.41 6.56
CA GLU A 14 30.46 28.50 5.42
C GLU A 14 30.94 27.06 5.70
N GLU A 15 31.91 26.84 6.60
CA GLU A 15 32.37 25.49 6.98
C GLU A 15 31.47 24.81 8.03
N ILE A 16 30.77 25.60 8.85
CA ILE A 16 29.77 25.13 9.80
C ILE A 16 28.46 24.76 9.06
N SER A 17 28.08 25.54 8.04
CA SER A 17 26.93 25.28 7.18
C SER A 17 27.10 24.01 6.32
N ARG A 18 28.31 23.78 5.78
CA ARG A 18 28.59 22.64 4.91
C ARG A 18 28.63 21.28 5.64
N LYS A 19 29.09 21.22 6.90
CA LYS A 19 29.04 20.00 7.74
C LYS A 19 27.65 19.65 8.28
N THR A 20 26.73 20.62 8.32
CA THR A 20 25.32 20.41 8.70
C THR A 20 24.55 19.84 7.51
N LEU A 21 24.87 20.29 6.29
CA LEU A 21 24.34 19.77 5.02
C LEU A 21 24.71 18.30 4.72
N GLU A 22 25.93 17.84 5.04
CA GLU A 22 26.33 16.44 4.77
C GLU A 22 25.72 15.41 5.76
N ASN A 23 25.29 15.85 6.94
CA ASN A 23 24.72 14.97 7.96
C ASN A 23 23.21 14.76 7.74
N GLU A 24 22.53 15.76 7.20
CA GLU A 24 21.11 15.73 6.82
C GLU A 24 20.86 14.91 5.54
N GLU A 25 21.85 14.79 4.65
CA GLU A 25 21.76 14.04 3.37
C GLU A 25 21.80 12.50 3.55
N SER A 26 22.48 12.02 4.60
CA SER A 26 22.55 10.60 5.00
C SER A 26 21.26 10.09 5.70
N GLU A 27 20.58 10.96 6.43
CA GLU A 27 19.34 10.67 7.17
C GLU A 27 18.12 10.59 6.22
N TRP A 28 18.25 11.24 5.06
CA TRP A 28 17.31 11.21 3.93
C TRP A 28 17.26 9.88 3.17
N GLU A 29 18.41 9.29 2.88
CA GLU A 29 18.53 8.01 2.14
C GLU A 29 18.09 6.78 2.96
N ALA A 30 17.91 6.94 4.28
CA ALA A 30 17.44 5.89 5.18
C ALA A 30 15.92 5.72 5.21
N CYS A 31 15.16 6.82 5.06
CA CYS A 31 13.71 6.79 4.85
C CYS A 31 13.37 6.15 3.48
N VAL A 32 14.24 6.36 2.49
CA VAL A 32 14.20 5.76 1.15
C VAL A 32 14.32 4.22 1.19
N ARG A 33 15.19 3.63 2.02
CA ARG A 33 15.23 2.15 2.19
C ARG A 33 14.03 1.53 2.90
N ILE A 34 13.33 2.27 3.77
CA ILE A 34 12.15 1.76 4.48
C ILE A 34 10.92 1.76 3.55
N VAL A 35 10.90 2.67 2.58
CA VAL A 35 10.01 2.64 1.40
C VAL A 35 10.34 1.46 0.48
N GLU A 36 11.62 1.11 0.32
CA GLU A 36 12.07 0.01 -0.56
C GLU A 36 11.93 -1.40 0.05
N GLU A 37 12.03 -1.57 1.37
CA GLU A 37 11.68 -2.85 2.03
C GLU A 37 10.16 -3.03 2.17
N GLY A 38 9.37 -1.94 2.16
CA GLY A 38 7.92 -2.01 1.92
C GLY A 38 7.56 -2.49 0.49
N LYS A 39 8.38 -2.11 -0.49
CA LYS A 39 8.39 -2.60 -1.88
C LYS A 39 8.70 -4.11 -1.94
N ASN A 40 9.68 -4.59 -1.17
CA ASN A 40 10.07 -6.02 -1.15
C ASN A 40 9.22 -6.92 -0.23
N ARG A 41 8.59 -6.39 0.83
CA ARG A 41 7.65 -7.17 1.67
C ARG A 41 6.24 -7.26 1.09
N SER A 42 5.89 -6.43 0.11
CA SER A 42 4.72 -6.68 -0.75
C SER A 42 4.99 -7.82 -1.75
N LEU A 43 6.27 -8.07 -2.07
CA LEU A 43 6.74 -9.19 -2.90
C LEU A 43 6.94 -10.49 -2.10
N ALA A 44 7.14 -10.44 -0.76
CA ALA A 44 7.38 -11.60 0.11
C ALA A 44 6.15 -12.11 0.91
N VAL A 45 5.18 -11.26 1.25
CA VAL A 45 4.02 -11.66 2.09
C VAL A 45 2.95 -12.47 1.33
N LEU A 46 2.96 -12.46 -0.01
CA LEU A 46 2.22 -13.43 -0.82
C LEU A 46 3.03 -14.68 -1.18
N SER A 47 4.35 -14.68 -0.97
CA SER A 47 5.23 -15.77 -1.41
C SER A 47 5.87 -16.58 -0.28
N GLU A 48 5.91 -16.14 0.98
CA GLU A 48 6.64 -16.91 2.03
C GLU A 48 5.78 -17.54 3.13
N THR A 49 4.49 -17.22 3.30
CA THR A 49 3.68 -17.99 4.28
C THR A 49 3.18 -19.34 3.76
N ARG A 50 3.50 -19.74 2.51
CA ARG A 50 3.14 -21.08 1.98
C ARG A 50 4.11 -21.73 0.97
N VAL A 51 5.35 -21.25 0.77
CA VAL A 51 6.29 -21.89 -0.20
C VAL A 51 7.02 -23.15 0.32
N SER A 52 6.54 -23.80 1.39
CA SER A 52 6.96 -25.19 1.71
C SER A 52 5.85 -26.23 1.78
N LYS A 53 4.61 -25.87 1.43
CA LYS A 53 3.62 -26.88 1.05
C LYS A 53 3.64 -26.97 -0.47
N GLN A 54 4.36 -27.96 -0.97
CA GLN A 54 4.17 -28.57 -2.29
C GLN A 54 2.74 -28.30 -2.76
N ALA A 55 2.54 -27.40 -3.73
CA ALA A 55 1.24 -26.86 -4.10
C ALA A 55 0.26 -28.02 -4.35
N ARG A 56 -0.61 -28.27 -3.38
CA ARG A 56 -1.64 -29.30 -3.47
C ARG A 56 -2.83 -28.63 -4.15
N GLY A 57 -2.82 -28.55 -5.47
CA GLY A 57 -3.98 -28.05 -6.24
C GLY A 57 -3.68 -27.59 -7.68
N ALA A 58 -2.42 -27.31 -8.01
CA ALA A 58 -1.99 -27.03 -9.38
C ALA A 58 -0.68 -27.78 -9.67
N ARG A 59 -0.75 -28.79 -10.54
CA ARG A 59 0.44 -29.43 -11.13
C ARG A 59 0.35 -29.33 -12.64
N LEU A 60 1.45 -28.95 -13.27
CA LEU A 60 1.69 -29.22 -14.68
C LEU A 60 1.53 -30.72 -14.86
N THR A 61 0.49 -31.16 -15.57
CA THR A 61 0.34 -32.59 -15.86
C THR A 61 1.28 -33.00 -16.99
N SER A 62 1.75 -32.03 -17.79
CA SER A 62 2.68 -32.25 -18.90
C SER A 62 3.45 -30.98 -19.28
N ALA A 63 4.69 -31.14 -19.75
CA ALA A 63 5.48 -30.06 -20.36
C ALA A 63 4.90 -29.55 -21.70
N ALA A 64 3.85 -30.19 -22.22
CA ALA A 64 3.14 -29.78 -23.44
C ALA A 64 1.95 -28.83 -23.20
N GLU A 65 1.59 -28.55 -21.93
CA GLU A 65 0.53 -27.59 -21.60
C GLU A 65 1.01 -26.17 -21.90
N LYS A 66 0.60 -25.62 -23.05
CA LYS A 66 0.98 -24.28 -23.48
C LYS A 66 0.15 -23.23 -22.72
N GLY A 67 0.83 -22.34 -22.00
CA GLY A 67 0.23 -21.14 -21.40
C GLY A 67 -0.42 -21.38 -20.03
N HIS A 68 0.04 -20.66 -19.01
CA HIS A 68 -0.44 -20.77 -17.62
C HIS A 68 -1.97 -20.48 -17.49
N LEU A 69 -2.55 -19.72 -18.42
CA LEU A 69 -3.99 -19.43 -18.45
C LEU A 69 -4.87 -20.59 -18.94
N MET A 70 -4.28 -21.59 -19.60
CA MET A 70 -4.97 -22.82 -20.02
C MET A 70 -4.92 -23.90 -18.93
N PHE A 71 -4.27 -23.64 -17.79
CA PHE A 71 -4.17 -24.63 -16.72
C PHE A 71 -5.51 -24.82 -16.04
N GLN A 72 -5.94 -26.08 -16.01
CA GLN A 72 -7.09 -26.48 -15.24
C GLN A 72 -6.66 -26.70 -13.78
N CYS A 73 -7.54 -26.34 -12.85
CA CYS A 73 -7.32 -26.68 -11.45
C CYS A 73 -7.48 -28.20 -11.27
N VAL A 74 -6.51 -28.84 -10.61
CA VAL A 74 -6.53 -30.30 -10.39
C VAL A 74 -7.73 -30.72 -9.54
N ASP A 75 -8.15 -29.85 -8.63
CA ASP A 75 -9.32 -30.07 -7.77
C ASP A 75 -10.64 -29.68 -8.48
N GLU A 76 -10.59 -29.39 -9.78
CA GLU A 76 -11.73 -29.01 -10.62
C GLU A 76 -12.56 -27.85 -10.03
N CYS A 77 -11.91 -26.93 -9.32
CA CYS A 77 -12.58 -25.82 -8.64
C CYS A 77 -13.46 -24.96 -9.57
N PHE A 78 -13.11 -24.88 -10.85
CA PHE A 78 -13.85 -24.13 -11.87
C PHE A 78 -15.04 -24.87 -12.49
N SER A 79 -15.20 -26.18 -12.23
CA SER A 79 -16.20 -27.03 -12.91
C SER A 79 -17.65 -26.57 -12.78
N LYS A 80 -17.97 -25.81 -11.74
CA LYS A 80 -19.30 -25.25 -11.48
C LYS A 80 -19.39 -23.75 -11.78
N THR A 81 -18.27 -23.11 -12.11
CA THR A 81 -18.20 -21.70 -12.44
C THR A 81 -18.63 -21.49 -13.88
N THR A 82 -19.44 -20.46 -14.09
CA THR A 82 -20.03 -20.09 -15.37
C THR A 82 -19.56 -18.72 -15.82
N LEU A 83 -19.68 -18.41 -17.11
CA LEU A 83 -19.34 -17.08 -17.63
C LEU A 83 -20.15 -15.97 -16.95
N GLY A 84 -21.39 -16.26 -16.54
CA GLY A 84 -22.27 -15.33 -15.84
C GLY A 84 -21.80 -14.95 -14.44
N ASP A 85 -20.87 -15.70 -13.85
CA ASP A 85 -20.29 -15.39 -12.53
C ASP A 85 -19.17 -14.32 -12.63
N ILE A 86 -18.76 -13.94 -13.84
CA ILE A 86 -17.72 -12.93 -14.08
C ILE A 86 -18.32 -11.54 -13.84
N ASP A 87 -17.94 -10.92 -12.73
CA ASP A 87 -18.51 -9.64 -12.31
C ASP A 87 -18.28 -8.51 -13.35
N GLY A 88 -19.37 -7.79 -13.62
CA GLY A 88 -19.53 -6.72 -14.60
C GLY A 88 -19.13 -7.05 -16.05
N VAL A 89 -19.22 -8.32 -16.45
CA VAL A 89 -19.37 -8.69 -17.87
C VAL A 89 -20.78 -9.25 -18.06
N VAL A 90 -21.56 -8.65 -18.97
CA VAL A 90 -22.95 -9.06 -19.19
C VAL A 90 -23.02 -10.06 -20.34
N PHE A 91 -23.30 -11.32 -20.00
CA PHE A 91 -23.53 -12.38 -20.98
C PHE A 91 -25.02 -12.61 -21.23
N PRO A 92 -25.47 -12.74 -22.49
CA PRO A 92 -26.87 -13.04 -22.79
C PRO A 92 -27.25 -14.46 -22.38
N GLY A 93 -28.30 -14.61 -21.55
CA GLY A 93 -29.03 -15.86 -21.33
C GLY A 93 -28.18 -17.12 -21.23
N ALA A 94 -28.29 -18.01 -22.22
CA ALA A 94 -27.60 -19.29 -22.26
C ALA A 94 -26.06 -19.19 -22.29
N TYR A 95 -25.49 -18.11 -22.84
CA TYR A 95 -24.04 -17.91 -22.85
C TYR A 95 -23.51 -17.66 -21.44
N GLY A 96 -24.27 -16.95 -20.60
CA GLY A 96 -23.90 -16.76 -19.19
C GLY A 96 -23.89 -18.07 -18.40
N ARG A 97 -24.72 -19.05 -18.76
CA ARG A 97 -24.77 -20.36 -18.09
C ARG A 97 -23.69 -21.33 -18.55
N GLN A 98 -22.87 -20.93 -19.52
CA GLN A 98 -21.83 -21.81 -20.04
C GLN A 98 -20.73 -21.96 -18.99
N PRO A 99 -20.42 -23.19 -18.55
CA PRO A 99 -19.29 -23.43 -17.65
C PRO A 99 -17.97 -23.25 -18.37
N PHE A 100 -16.91 -22.97 -17.61
CA PHE A 100 -15.55 -22.96 -18.14
C PHE A 100 -14.61 -23.74 -17.21
N SER A 101 -13.61 -24.40 -17.80
CA SER A 101 -12.61 -25.21 -17.08
C SER A 101 -11.30 -24.46 -16.85
N ASP A 102 -11.04 -23.42 -17.64
CA ASP A 102 -9.79 -22.68 -17.68
C ASP A 102 -10.02 -21.18 -17.96
N VAL A 103 -9.07 -20.37 -17.50
CA VAL A 103 -9.15 -18.90 -17.60
C VAL A 103 -9.05 -18.44 -19.05
N TRP A 104 -8.30 -19.13 -19.91
CA TRP A 104 -8.17 -18.78 -21.33
C TRP A 104 -9.51 -18.80 -22.08
N THR A 105 -10.29 -19.87 -21.91
CA THR A 105 -11.61 -20.01 -22.53
C THR A 105 -12.58 -18.93 -22.03
N ALA A 106 -12.59 -18.69 -20.72
CA ALA A 106 -13.37 -17.60 -20.13
C ALA A 106 -12.94 -16.24 -20.67
N TRP A 107 -11.64 -16.02 -20.84
CA TRP A 107 -11.07 -14.74 -21.27
C TRP A 107 -11.45 -14.41 -22.70
N LYS A 108 -11.31 -15.34 -23.64
CA LYS A 108 -11.76 -15.14 -25.02
C LYS A 108 -13.24 -14.74 -25.10
N ALA A 109 -14.08 -15.39 -24.28
CA ALA A 109 -15.50 -15.06 -24.21
C ALA A 109 -15.72 -13.66 -23.62
N ALA A 110 -15.19 -13.40 -22.43
CA ALA A 110 -15.39 -12.15 -21.71
C ALA A 110 -14.87 -10.93 -22.47
N SER A 111 -13.74 -11.05 -23.16
CA SER A 111 -13.17 -9.96 -23.95
C SER A 111 -14.04 -9.54 -25.14
N ILE A 112 -14.87 -10.43 -25.68
CA ILE A 112 -15.89 -10.06 -26.68
C ILE A 112 -17.06 -9.35 -25.99
N PHE A 113 -17.54 -9.89 -24.87
CA PHE A 113 -18.77 -9.42 -24.24
C PHE A 113 -18.60 -8.13 -23.43
N ILE A 114 -17.39 -7.82 -22.96
CA ILE A 114 -17.08 -6.58 -22.22
C ILE A 114 -17.11 -5.33 -23.09
N ARG A 115 -16.92 -5.46 -24.40
CA ARG A 115 -16.86 -4.34 -25.34
C ARG A 115 -18.16 -3.55 -25.42
N GLU A 116 -18.16 -2.28 -25.05
CA GLU A 116 -19.38 -1.45 -25.12
C GLU A 116 -19.67 -0.93 -26.53
N ASP A 117 -18.68 -0.94 -27.42
CA ASP A 117 -18.75 -0.38 -28.76
C ASP A 117 -19.45 -1.29 -29.79
N LEU A 118 -19.74 -2.54 -29.42
CA LEU A 118 -20.40 -3.51 -30.29
C LEU A 118 -21.81 -3.87 -29.80
N PRO A 119 -22.80 -3.97 -30.70
CA PRO A 119 -24.12 -4.48 -30.33
C PRO A 119 -24.05 -5.99 -30.01
N VAL A 120 -24.97 -6.46 -29.17
CA VAL A 120 -25.03 -7.85 -28.70
C VAL A 120 -25.06 -8.86 -29.85
N ALA A 121 -25.76 -8.57 -30.95
CA ALA A 121 -25.81 -9.45 -32.11
C ALA A 121 -24.43 -9.69 -32.75
N GLN A 122 -23.59 -8.65 -32.81
CA GLN A 122 -22.23 -8.78 -33.34
C GLN A 122 -21.31 -9.53 -32.36
N LYS A 123 -21.45 -9.28 -31.05
CA LYS A 123 -20.74 -10.05 -30.02
C LYS A 123 -21.03 -11.55 -30.11
N ILE A 124 -22.30 -11.91 -30.26
CA ILE A 124 -22.73 -13.30 -30.44
C ILE A 124 -22.10 -13.92 -31.70
N ARG A 125 -22.03 -13.16 -32.80
CA ARG A 125 -21.41 -13.63 -34.04
C ARG A 125 -19.91 -13.89 -33.84
N LEU A 126 -19.17 -12.92 -33.28
CA LEU A 126 -17.75 -13.07 -32.97
C LEU A 126 -17.47 -14.29 -32.07
N PHE A 127 -18.33 -14.49 -31.06
CA PHE A 127 -18.23 -15.65 -30.17
C PHE A 127 -18.44 -16.97 -30.90
N LYS A 128 -19.46 -17.06 -31.76
CA LYS A 128 -19.73 -18.24 -32.60
C LYS A 128 -18.62 -18.52 -33.61
N ASP A 129 -18.05 -17.47 -34.18
CA ASP A 129 -16.95 -17.52 -35.14
C ASP A 129 -15.61 -17.85 -34.46
N ARG A 130 -15.60 -18.01 -33.11
CA ARG A 130 -14.41 -18.27 -32.28
C ARG A 130 -13.32 -17.20 -32.48
N ALA A 131 -13.73 -15.96 -32.71
CA ALA A 131 -12.81 -14.85 -32.87
C ALA A 131 -12.00 -14.65 -31.57
N VAL A 132 -10.70 -14.41 -31.70
CA VAL A 132 -9.83 -14.09 -30.58
C VAL A 132 -9.68 -12.57 -30.53
N VAL A 133 -10.41 -11.95 -29.60
CA VAL A 133 -10.30 -10.52 -29.28
C VAL A 133 -9.95 -10.47 -27.81
N LEU A 134 -8.73 -10.08 -27.46
CA LEU A 134 -8.25 -10.09 -26.08
C LEU A 134 -8.34 -8.70 -25.47
N ASP A 135 -8.74 -8.65 -24.20
CA ASP A 135 -8.93 -7.42 -23.44
C ASP A 135 -8.41 -7.59 -22.00
N ALA A 136 -7.61 -6.64 -21.53
CA ALA A 136 -6.94 -6.73 -20.23
C ALA A 136 -7.92 -6.64 -19.04
N GLU A 137 -8.99 -5.86 -19.20
CA GLU A 137 -10.00 -5.65 -18.17
C GLU A 137 -10.86 -6.91 -17.99
N ALA A 138 -11.20 -7.60 -19.09
CA ALA A 138 -11.83 -8.91 -19.03
C ALA A 138 -10.95 -9.93 -18.29
N LEU A 139 -9.64 -9.96 -18.56
CA LEU A 139 -8.71 -10.85 -17.85
C LEU A 139 -8.67 -10.53 -16.35
N ARG A 140 -8.59 -9.25 -15.99
CA ARG A 140 -8.64 -8.81 -14.58
C ARG A 140 -9.86 -9.34 -13.86
N ARG A 141 -11.05 -9.22 -14.45
CA ARG A 141 -12.31 -9.68 -13.85
C ARG A 141 -12.36 -11.19 -13.66
N ILE A 142 -11.87 -11.96 -14.63
CA ILE A 142 -11.81 -13.41 -14.51
C ILE A 142 -10.82 -13.84 -13.44
N LEU A 143 -9.66 -13.18 -13.34
CA LEU A 143 -8.68 -13.48 -12.31
C LEU A 143 -9.20 -13.16 -10.90
N LYS A 144 -10.03 -12.11 -10.74
CA LYS A 144 -10.74 -11.85 -9.47
C LYS A 144 -11.70 -12.98 -9.12
N LEU A 145 -12.51 -13.43 -10.09
CA LEU A 145 -13.40 -14.57 -9.91
C LEU A 145 -12.59 -15.83 -9.55
N ALA A 146 -11.50 -16.10 -10.29
CA ALA A 146 -10.61 -17.22 -10.03
C ALA A 146 -10.01 -17.19 -8.63
N TYR A 147 -9.63 -16.00 -8.12
CA TYR A 147 -9.12 -15.86 -6.76
C TYR A 147 -10.17 -16.26 -5.72
N SER A 148 -11.44 -15.91 -5.94
CA SER A 148 -12.55 -16.25 -5.05
C SER A 148 -12.92 -17.74 -5.07
N VAL A 149 -12.77 -18.39 -6.24
CA VAL A 149 -13.12 -19.79 -6.45
C VAL A 149 -11.97 -20.73 -6.05
N CYS A 150 -10.74 -20.36 -6.40
CA CYS A 150 -9.52 -21.11 -6.10
C CYS A 150 -8.32 -20.17 -5.89
N THR A 151 -8.17 -19.73 -4.63
CA THR A 151 -7.08 -18.86 -4.20
C THR A 151 -5.71 -19.47 -4.49
N GLU A 152 -5.51 -20.77 -4.22
CA GLU A 152 -4.21 -21.42 -4.39
C GLU A 152 -3.77 -21.50 -5.86
N TRP A 153 -4.70 -21.80 -6.77
CA TRP A 153 -4.43 -21.78 -8.21
C TRP A 153 -4.09 -20.37 -8.70
N THR A 154 -4.87 -19.37 -8.27
CA THR A 154 -4.67 -17.98 -8.72
C THR A 154 -3.36 -17.40 -8.17
N GLU A 155 -3.01 -17.68 -6.92
CA GLU A 155 -1.72 -17.30 -6.34
C GLU A 155 -0.56 -17.98 -7.07
N PHE A 156 -0.67 -19.28 -7.39
CA PHE A 156 0.33 -20.00 -8.17
C PHE A 156 0.56 -19.33 -9.52
N ILE A 157 -0.49 -19.01 -10.27
CA ILE A 157 -0.37 -18.28 -11.54
C ILE A 157 0.26 -16.90 -11.31
N CYS A 158 -0.25 -16.08 -10.39
CA CYS A 158 0.23 -14.70 -10.21
C CYS A 158 1.65 -14.54 -9.62
N THR A 159 2.24 -15.62 -9.08
CA THR A 159 3.58 -15.63 -8.46
C THR A 159 4.63 -16.35 -9.29
N THR A 160 4.23 -17.17 -10.26
CA THR A 160 5.17 -17.93 -11.09
C THR A 160 5.88 -17.02 -12.08
N GLY A 161 7.16 -16.70 -11.82
CA GLY A 161 8.02 -15.90 -12.71
C GLY A 161 8.27 -16.55 -14.09
N ALA A 162 7.81 -17.78 -14.32
CA ALA A 162 7.85 -18.44 -15.61
C ALA A 162 6.83 -17.87 -16.62
N ILE A 163 5.91 -16.97 -16.21
CA ILE A 163 5.00 -16.28 -17.13
C ILE A 163 5.77 -15.40 -18.13
N ALA A 164 6.89 -14.81 -17.72
CA ALA A 164 7.74 -14.01 -18.60
C ALA A 164 8.45 -14.85 -19.70
N LYS A 165 8.40 -16.18 -19.61
CA LYS A 165 9.04 -17.12 -20.54
C LYS A 165 8.02 -17.82 -21.45
N HIS A 166 6.82 -17.26 -21.59
CA HIS A 166 5.75 -17.89 -22.35
C HIS A 166 5.95 -17.86 -23.86
N GLU A 167 5.71 -19.00 -24.50
CA GLU A 167 5.30 -19.05 -25.89
C GLU A 167 3.91 -18.41 -26.07
N ALA A 168 3.66 -17.85 -27.25
CA ALA A 168 2.35 -17.34 -27.62
C ALA A 168 1.26 -18.42 -27.46
N ILE A 169 0.09 -18.04 -26.94
CA ILE A 169 -1.07 -18.93 -26.82
C ILE A 169 -1.89 -18.77 -28.09
N GLU A 170 -2.06 -19.84 -28.88
CA GLU A 170 -2.75 -19.80 -30.17
C GLU A 170 -2.18 -18.68 -31.09
N ASP A 171 -0.85 -18.51 -31.12
CA ASP A 171 -0.13 -17.44 -31.85
C ASP A 171 -0.41 -16.01 -31.37
N ASN A 172 -1.08 -15.82 -30.24
CA ASN A 172 -1.34 -14.51 -29.64
C ASN A 172 -0.31 -14.17 -28.56
N CYS A 173 0.26 -12.96 -28.62
CA CYS A 173 1.11 -12.42 -27.57
C CYS A 173 0.24 -11.92 -26.40
N VAL A 174 0.27 -12.66 -25.29
CA VAL A 174 -0.60 -12.39 -24.11
C VAL A 174 0.13 -11.73 -22.95
N LEU A 175 1.44 -11.50 -23.09
CA LEU A 175 2.34 -11.19 -21.99
C LEU A 175 2.00 -9.84 -21.33
N ASP A 176 1.82 -8.79 -22.14
CA ASP A 176 1.47 -7.45 -21.65
C ASP A 176 0.10 -7.42 -20.97
N PHE A 177 -0.88 -8.15 -21.54
CA PHE A 177 -2.21 -8.30 -20.95
C PHE A 177 -2.13 -8.97 -19.58
N CYS A 178 -1.36 -10.05 -19.47
CA CYS A 178 -1.17 -10.78 -18.23
C CYS A 178 -0.49 -9.92 -17.16
N GLN A 179 0.61 -9.25 -17.50
CA GLN A 179 1.33 -8.39 -16.56
C GLN A 179 0.42 -7.29 -16.00
N ASN A 180 -0.27 -6.58 -16.88
CA ASN A 180 -1.18 -5.51 -16.51
C ASN A 180 -2.34 -6.04 -15.64
N ALA A 181 -3.01 -7.11 -16.09
CA ALA A 181 -4.11 -7.69 -15.33
C ALA A 181 -3.67 -8.20 -13.96
N PHE A 182 -2.52 -8.88 -13.84
CA PHE A 182 -2.02 -9.37 -12.55
C PHE A 182 -1.66 -8.25 -11.59
N GLU A 183 -1.04 -7.16 -12.07
CA GLU A 183 -0.75 -6.00 -11.24
C GLU A 183 -2.05 -5.36 -10.72
N GLN A 184 -3.03 -5.17 -11.59
CA GLN A 184 -4.32 -4.62 -11.20
C GLN A 184 -5.08 -5.51 -10.22
N VAL A 185 -5.12 -6.83 -10.43
CA VAL A 185 -5.75 -7.78 -9.49
C VAL A 185 -5.09 -7.70 -8.12
N LYS A 186 -3.75 -7.62 -8.06
CA LYS A 186 -3.03 -7.46 -6.79
C LYS A 186 -3.45 -6.19 -6.05
N GLU A 187 -3.62 -5.08 -6.77
CA GLU A 187 -4.09 -3.84 -6.16
C GLU A 187 -5.56 -3.88 -5.75
N ASP A 188 -6.43 -4.51 -6.54
CA ASP A 188 -7.85 -4.70 -6.21
C ASP A 188 -8.01 -5.55 -4.95
N LEU A 189 -7.30 -6.68 -4.86
CA LEU A 189 -7.32 -7.54 -3.67
C LEU A 189 -6.78 -6.81 -2.43
N LYS A 190 -5.73 -5.99 -2.58
CA LYS A 190 -5.23 -5.14 -1.48
C LYS A 190 -6.29 -4.15 -1.03
N LYS A 191 -7.03 -3.53 -1.95
CA LYS A 191 -8.11 -2.58 -1.64
C LYS A 191 -9.29 -3.28 -0.97
N GLU A 192 -9.75 -4.40 -1.50
CA GLU A 192 -10.84 -5.19 -0.90
C GLU A 192 -10.48 -5.67 0.50
N ALA A 193 -9.27 -6.19 0.70
CA ALA A 193 -8.77 -6.60 2.02
C ALA A 193 -8.66 -5.44 3.01
N ARG A 194 -8.53 -4.19 2.55
CA ARG A 194 -8.58 -3.00 3.41
C ARG A 194 -10.00 -2.61 3.75
N THR A 195 -10.90 -2.62 2.77
CA THR A 195 -12.31 -2.26 2.95
C THR A 195 -13.07 -3.28 3.80
N ALA A 196 -12.68 -4.56 3.75
CA ALA A 196 -13.30 -5.62 4.54
C ALA A 196 -12.88 -5.63 6.03
N ARG A 197 -11.92 -4.79 6.45
CA ARG A 197 -11.46 -4.76 7.84
C ARG A 197 -12.56 -4.23 8.74
N LYS A 198 -12.91 -5.00 9.78
CA LYS A 198 -13.82 -4.53 10.82
C LYS A 198 -13.12 -3.45 11.65
N PRO A 199 -13.78 -2.33 11.98
CA PRO A 199 -13.23 -1.34 12.88
C PRO A 199 -12.82 -1.98 14.21
N LYS A 200 -11.63 -1.61 14.69
CA LYS A 200 -11.13 -2.08 15.97
C LYS A 200 -11.71 -1.24 17.09
N GLU A 201 -12.38 -1.91 18.02
CA GLU A 201 -12.89 -1.29 19.25
C GLU A 201 -11.78 -1.13 20.29
N GLY A 202 -11.92 -0.13 21.17
CA GLY A 202 -11.01 0.10 22.28
C GLY A 202 -10.81 1.59 22.60
N PRO A 203 -10.01 1.90 23.62
CA PRO A 203 -9.71 3.29 23.99
C PRO A 203 -8.92 4.02 22.89
N THR A 204 -8.84 5.34 23.05
CA THR A 204 -8.04 6.22 22.20
C THR A 204 -6.74 6.56 22.92
N GLY A 205 -5.62 6.31 22.26
CA GLY A 205 -4.31 6.71 22.73
C GLY A 205 -3.90 8.01 22.08
N PHE A 206 -3.43 8.96 22.87
CA PHE A 206 -2.95 10.26 22.40
C PHE A 206 -1.47 10.43 22.71
N ALA A 207 -0.63 10.18 21.72
CA ALA A 207 0.81 10.40 21.78
C ALA A 207 1.05 11.87 21.50
N ALA A 208 1.17 12.63 22.57
CA ALA A 208 0.98 14.06 22.59
C ALA A 208 2.31 14.82 22.71
N PRO A 209 2.38 16.08 22.26
CA PRO A 209 3.55 16.91 22.45
C PRO A 209 3.67 17.35 23.92
N GLU A 210 4.77 18.02 24.22
CA GLU A 210 5.11 18.54 25.57
C GLU A 210 3.98 19.36 26.22
N THR A 211 3.21 20.10 25.41
CA THR A 211 2.13 20.97 25.88
C THR A 211 0.97 20.20 26.54
N ALA A 212 0.84 18.89 26.30
CA ALA A 212 -0.20 18.04 26.87
C ALA A 212 0.18 17.42 28.23
N HIS A 213 1.27 17.88 28.88
CA HIS A 213 1.75 17.31 30.14
C HIS A 213 0.72 17.34 31.28
N LEU A 214 -0.12 18.38 31.33
CA LEU A 214 -1.24 18.43 32.29
C LEU A 214 -2.28 17.32 32.03
N MET A 215 -2.59 17.06 30.76
CA MET A 215 -3.52 15.99 30.39
C MET A 215 -3.00 14.60 30.74
N GLU A 216 -1.69 14.37 30.63
CA GLU A 216 -1.07 13.11 31.06
C GLU A 216 -1.16 12.93 32.59
N LYS A 217 -0.92 14.00 33.36
CA LYS A 217 -1.03 13.98 34.84
C LYS A 217 -2.45 13.73 35.32
N ASP A 218 -3.45 14.25 34.61
CA ASP A 218 -4.87 14.06 34.91
C ASP A 218 -5.34 12.61 34.73
N GLY A 219 -4.53 11.77 34.08
CA GLY A 219 -4.84 10.37 33.84
C GLY A 219 -5.94 10.16 32.78
N PRO A 220 -6.40 8.90 32.61
CA PRO A 220 -7.39 8.56 31.59
C PRO A 220 -8.73 9.28 31.79
N ARG A 221 -9.25 9.93 30.75
CA ARG A 221 -10.57 10.59 30.76
C ARG A 221 -11.38 10.22 29.53
N CYS A 222 -12.63 9.78 29.72
CA CYS A 222 -13.56 9.42 28.62
C CYS A 222 -12.96 8.43 27.60
N GLY A 223 -12.15 7.48 28.04
CA GLY A 223 -11.48 6.52 27.15
C GLY A 223 -10.27 7.07 26.38
N LEU A 224 -9.88 8.33 26.63
CA LEU A 224 -8.64 8.92 26.12
C LEU A 224 -7.51 8.70 27.13
N ILE A 225 -6.38 8.17 26.63
CA ILE A 225 -5.16 7.96 27.40
C ILE A 225 -4.05 8.78 26.74
N THR A 226 -3.62 9.83 27.43
CA THR A 226 -2.56 10.71 26.95
C THR A 226 -1.20 10.24 27.43
N LYS A 227 -0.22 10.22 26.54
CA LYS A 227 1.20 10.04 26.86
C LYS A 227 2.01 11.14 26.19
N VAL A 228 2.83 11.85 26.95
CA VAL A 228 3.72 12.86 26.36
C VAL A 228 4.89 12.16 25.69
N VAL A 229 5.08 12.43 24.41
CA VAL A 229 6.06 11.77 23.55
C VAL A 229 6.96 12.82 22.90
N LEU A 230 8.21 12.89 23.37
CA LEU A 230 9.18 13.90 22.91
C LEU A 230 10.25 13.33 21.96
N SER A 231 10.24 12.02 21.72
CA SER A 231 11.16 11.33 20.82
C SER A 231 10.48 10.16 20.11
N TYR A 232 11.00 9.75 18.97
CA TYR A 232 10.57 8.55 18.26
C TYR A 232 10.81 7.29 19.09
N GLY A 233 11.83 7.28 19.95
CA GLY A 233 12.05 6.17 20.89
C GLY A 233 10.85 6.00 21.83
N ALA A 234 10.43 7.09 22.48
CA ALA A 234 9.25 7.10 23.34
C ALA A 234 7.97 6.79 22.56
N LEU A 235 7.84 7.30 21.33
CA LEU A 235 6.68 7.01 20.48
C LEU A 235 6.56 5.50 20.23
N LYS A 236 7.66 4.87 19.82
CA LYS A 236 7.72 3.43 19.57
C LYS A 236 7.31 2.63 20.82
N ASP A 237 7.79 3.00 22.00
CA ASP A 237 7.46 2.28 23.24
C ASP A 237 5.98 2.45 23.61
N VAL A 238 5.44 3.67 23.50
CA VAL A 238 4.00 3.94 23.73
C VAL A 238 3.12 3.13 22.77
N LEU A 239 3.45 3.11 21.47
CA LEU A 239 2.68 2.35 20.47
C LEU A 239 2.76 0.82 20.70
N LYS A 240 3.85 0.32 21.30
CA LYS A 240 3.96 -1.10 21.69
C LYS A 240 3.00 -1.47 22.81
N ASP A 241 2.70 -0.55 23.72
CA ASP A 241 1.79 -0.78 24.83
C ASP A 241 0.32 -0.65 24.40
N TRP A 242 0.03 0.12 23.36
CA TRP A 242 -1.33 0.40 22.88
C TRP A 242 -1.92 -0.66 21.93
N LYS A 243 -1.51 -1.91 22.05
CA LYS A 243 -1.98 -3.02 21.19
C LYS A 243 -3.50 -3.22 21.23
N THR A 244 -4.15 -2.92 22.33
CA THR A 244 -5.61 -3.11 22.51
C THR A 244 -6.43 -1.87 22.13
N PHE A 245 -5.78 -0.78 21.76
CA PHE A 245 -6.47 0.49 21.50
C PHE A 245 -7.14 0.44 20.14
N GLY A 246 -8.29 1.10 20.03
CA GLY A 246 -9.02 1.20 18.76
C GLY A 246 -8.45 2.31 17.87
N THR A 247 -8.10 3.45 18.49
CA THR A 247 -7.61 4.65 17.79
C THR A 247 -6.30 5.13 18.38
N TRP A 248 -5.35 5.50 17.52
CA TRP A 248 -4.12 6.20 17.90
C TRP A 248 -4.14 7.61 17.31
N ILE A 249 -3.93 8.61 18.15
CA ILE A 249 -3.65 9.99 17.76
C ILE A 249 -2.15 10.20 18.00
N ILE A 250 -1.41 10.51 16.94
CA ILE A 250 0.04 10.62 16.96
C ILE A 250 0.42 12.04 16.55
N VAL A 251 0.96 12.79 17.50
CA VAL A 251 1.64 14.06 17.22
C VAL A 251 3.12 13.77 17.07
N TYR A 252 3.70 14.02 15.89
CA TYR A 252 5.07 13.62 15.65
C TYR A 252 6.06 14.43 16.49
N PRO A 253 7.03 13.79 17.15
CA PRO A 253 8.04 14.47 17.95
C PRO A 253 8.99 15.31 17.08
N ILE A 254 9.43 16.46 17.61
CA ILE A 254 10.47 17.30 17.00
C ILE A 254 11.84 16.74 17.42
N GLU A 255 12.30 15.70 16.73
CA GLU A 255 13.58 15.03 16.97
C GLU A 255 14.37 14.89 15.67
N ALA A 256 15.36 15.78 15.47
CA ALA A 256 16.18 15.79 14.25
C ALA A 256 16.94 14.48 14.01
N LYS A 257 17.32 13.75 15.08
CA LYS A 257 18.14 12.54 15.00
C LYS A 257 17.35 11.27 15.31
N GLY A 258 16.36 10.98 14.47
CA GLY A 258 15.58 9.75 14.55
C GLY A 258 16.40 8.53 14.13
N ARG A 259 16.49 7.49 14.98
CA ARG A 259 17.18 6.26 14.59
C ARG A 259 16.35 5.46 13.57
N LYS A 260 16.99 5.04 12.46
CA LYS A 260 16.34 4.29 11.37
C LYS A 260 15.57 3.05 11.84
N ASP A 261 16.14 2.28 12.77
CA ASP A 261 15.52 1.07 13.34
C ASP A 261 14.24 1.40 14.12
N VAL A 262 14.24 2.53 14.84
CA VAL A 262 13.09 3.00 15.61
C VAL A 262 11.95 3.42 14.68
N ILE A 263 12.25 4.20 13.64
CA ILE A 263 11.25 4.62 12.65
C ILE A 263 10.65 3.40 11.92
N SER A 264 11.50 2.45 11.50
CA SER A 264 11.05 1.21 10.85
C SER A 264 10.10 0.39 11.74
N GLU A 265 10.40 0.30 13.05
CA GLU A 265 9.53 -0.39 14.01
C GLU A 265 8.21 0.37 14.24
N ILE A 266 8.23 1.71 14.30
CA ILE A 266 7.00 2.53 14.38
C ILE A 266 6.10 2.25 13.17
N VAL A 267 6.68 2.32 11.97
CA VAL A 267 5.98 2.03 10.70
C VAL A 267 5.36 0.63 10.72
N LYS A 268 6.09 -0.37 11.24
CA LYS A 268 5.60 -1.74 11.40
C LYS A 268 4.43 -1.83 12.38
N LEU A 269 4.51 -1.14 13.53
CA LEU A 269 3.43 -1.11 14.53
C LEU A 269 2.17 -0.47 13.95
N ILE A 270 2.33 0.65 13.24
CA ILE A 270 1.24 1.34 12.53
C ILE A 270 0.59 0.39 11.52
N LYS A 271 1.38 -0.28 10.68
CA LYS A 271 0.88 -1.24 9.70
C LYS A 271 0.07 -2.36 10.38
N LEU A 272 0.58 -2.94 11.47
CA LEU A 272 -0.11 -3.99 12.22
C LEU A 272 -1.42 -3.50 12.83
N HIS A 273 -1.43 -2.29 13.40
CA HIS A 273 -2.63 -1.69 13.98
C HIS A 273 -3.71 -1.44 12.92
N LEU A 274 -3.34 -0.88 11.76
CA LEU A 274 -4.27 -0.67 10.63
C LEU A 274 -4.80 -1.99 10.06
N GLN A 275 -3.95 -3.03 9.95
CA GLN A 275 -4.35 -4.38 9.54
C GLN A 275 -5.35 -5.01 10.50
N ALA A 276 -5.23 -4.72 11.80
CA ALA A 276 -6.16 -5.17 12.83
C ALA A 276 -7.46 -4.34 12.88
N GLY A 277 -7.67 -3.40 11.94
CA GLY A 277 -8.88 -2.56 11.90
C GLY A 277 -8.76 -1.25 12.69
N GLY A 278 -7.59 -0.97 13.25
CA GLY A 278 -7.32 0.25 14.02
C GLY A 278 -7.43 1.52 13.18
N ARG A 279 -7.67 2.64 13.87
CA ARG A 279 -7.65 3.98 13.27
C ARG A 279 -6.42 4.76 13.73
N ILE A 280 -5.90 5.61 12.85
CA ILE A 280 -4.76 6.48 13.12
C ILE A 280 -5.10 7.90 12.69
N ILE A 281 -4.83 8.85 13.58
CA ILE A 281 -4.87 10.27 13.31
C ILE A 281 -3.45 10.79 13.52
N THR A 282 -2.86 11.43 12.51
CA THR A 282 -1.53 12.03 12.64
C THR A 282 -1.62 13.55 12.60
N ALA A 283 -0.77 14.21 13.38
CA ALA A 283 -0.61 15.65 13.41
C ALA A 283 0.87 16.01 13.53
N TRP A 284 1.25 17.17 12.98
CA TRP A 284 2.58 17.71 13.19
C TRP A 284 2.59 18.49 14.51
N THR A 285 3.69 18.43 15.26
CA THR A 285 3.80 19.23 16.50
C THR A 285 3.63 20.72 16.18
N PRO A 286 2.88 21.51 16.98
CA PRO A 286 2.75 22.95 16.75
C PRO A 286 4.11 23.67 16.69
N ILE A 287 4.24 24.61 15.76
CA ILE A 287 5.45 25.42 15.59
C ILE A 287 5.50 26.55 16.62
N THR A 288 6.70 26.84 17.13
CA THR A 288 6.98 28.01 17.97
C THR A 288 8.23 28.70 17.44
N ALA A 289 8.37 30.00 17.65
CA ALA A 289 9.54 30.77 17.19
C ALA A 289 10.88 30.16 17.63
N GLN A 290 10.92 29.58 18.84
CA GLN A 290 12.13 28.95 19.39
C GLN A 290 12.48 27.61 18.74
N LYS A 291 11.50 26.93 18.13
CA LYS A 291 11.66 25.58 17.56
C LYS A 291 11.53 25.58 16.03
N GLU A 292 11.46 26.75 15.38
CA GLU A 292 11.20 26.89 13.94
C GLU A 292 12.20 26.14 13.06
N GLU A 293 13.50 26.36 13.25
CA GLU A 293 14.56 25.70 12.47
C GLU A 293 14.46 24.16 12.57
N LYS A 294 14.33 23.66 13.81
CA LYS A 294 14.14 22.23 14.07
C LYS A 294 12.81 21.71 13.55
N TRP A 295 11.77 22.53 13.49
CA TRP A 295 10.47 22.12 12.98
C TRP A 295 10.53 21.98 11.46
N LEU A 296 11.14 22.95 10.78
CA LEU A 296 11.32 22.96 9.33
C LEU A 296 12.11 21.75 8.85
N SER A 297 13.18 21.37 9.56
CA SER A 297 13.97 20.17 9.23
C SER A 297 13.17 18.87 9.33
N MET A 298 12.12 18.82 10.17
CA MET A 298 11.30 17.63 10.38
C MET A 298 10.15 17.46 9.38
N THR A 299 9.70 18.54 8.76
CA THR A 299 8.52 18.55 7.88
C THR A 299 8.54 17.46 6.81
N LYS A 300 9.70 17.24 6.19
CA LYS A 300 9.84 16.30 5.08
C LYS A 300 9.85 14.84 5.59
N LEU A 301 10.39 14.58 6.78
CA LEU A 301 10.25 13.27 7.44
C LEU A 301 8.79 12.99 7.82
N TRP A 302 8.11 13.94 8.47
CA TRP A 302 6.70 13.76 8.87
C TRP A 302 5.79 13.54 7.67
N ARG A 303 5.97 14.30 6.59
CA ARG A 303 5.26 14.08 5.33
C ARG A 303 5.49 12.66 4.77
N THR A 304 6.73 12.19 4.81
CA THR A 304 7.08 10.83 4.35
C THR A 304 6.38 9.76 5.18
N LEU A 305 6.28 9.97 6.51
CA LEU A 305 5.55 9.07 7.40
C LEU A 305 4.05 9.10 7.08
N ASP A 306 3.46 10.29 6.94
CA ASP A 306 2.05 10.44 6.59
C ASP A 306 1.70 9.72 5.27
N ASP A 307 2.49 9.95 4.21
CA ASP A 307 2.33 9.29 2.91
C ASP A 307 2.41 7.76 3.03
N MET A 308 3.30 7.27 3.89
CA MET A 308 3.47 5.84 4.13
C MET A 308 2.29 5.23 4.90
N ILE A 309 1.78 5.92 5.91
CA ILE A 309 0.65 5.48 6.71
C ILE A 309 -0.62 5.45 5.85
N LEU A 310 -0.84 6.47 5.03
CA LEU A 310 -1.94 6.52 4.05
C LEU A 310 -1.90 5.32 3.09
N LYS A 311 -0.71 4.88 2.68
CA LYS A 311 -0.56 3.68 1.84
C LYS A 311 -0.95 2.37 2.55
N PHE A 312 -1.02 2.32 3.87
CA PHE A 312 -1.43 1.12 4.62
C PHE A 312 -2.91 1.11 5.01
N GLY A 313 -3.48 2.31 5.21
CA GLY A 313 -4.87 2.49 5.61
C GLY A 313 -5.86 1.96 4.57
N GLY A 314 -7.00 1.47 5.07
CA GLY A 314 -8.25 1.40 4.31
C GLY A 314 -9.04 2.70 4.38
N ASN A 315 -10.22 2.72 3.76
CA ASN A 315 -11.10 3.87 3.79
C ASN A 315 -11.37 4.31 5.23
N GLU A 316 -11.21 5.61 5.51
CA GLU A 316 -11.49 6.26 6.80
C GLU A 316 -10.64 5.76 8.00
N GLN A 317 -9.65 4.89 7.78
CA GLN A 317 -8.78 4.42 8.87
C GLN A 317 -7.66 5.42 9.22
N VAL A 318 -7.28 6.29 8.29
CA VAL A 318 -6.16 7.23 8.47
C VAL A 318 -6.64 8.63 8.20
N VAL A 319 -6.40 9.54 9.14
CA VAL A 319 -6.61 10.98 8.99
C VAL A 319 -5.29 11.69 9.25
N VAL A 320 -4.82 12.46 8.29
CA VAL A 320 -3.61 13.30 8.43
C VAL A 320 -4.09 14.75 8.56
N THR A 321 -3.80 15.40 9.68
CA THR A 321 -4.34 16.74 9.97
C THR A 321 -3.37 17.88 9.66
N ALA A 322 -2.19 17.58 9.11
CA ALA A 322 -1.20 18.59 8.75
C ALA A 322 -1.27 18.90 7.25
N SER A 323 -1.79 20.09 6.92
CA SER A 323 -1.84 20.66 5.56
C SER A 323 -0.89 21.85 5.39
N ASN A 324 0.14 21.95 6.24
CA ASN A 324 1.07 23.07 6.22
C ASN A 324 1.95 23.04 4.95
N ILE A 325 1.93 24.14 4.21
CA ILE A 325 2.72 24.33 2.98
C ILE A 325 3.79 25.37 3.27
N VAL A 326 5.06 25.01 3.09
CA VAL A 326 6.14 26.01 3.05
C VAL A 326 6.32 26.43 1.60
N LYS A 327 6.08 27.71 1.29
CA LYS A 327 6.25 28.28 -0.06
C LYS A 327 7.03 29.60 0.07
N ASP A 328 8.09 29.74 -0.72
CA ASP A 328 8.95 30.94 -0.74
C ASP A 328 9.49 31.34 0.65
N GLY A 329 9.88 30.35 1.47
CA GLY A 329 10.38 30.58 2.84
C GLY A 329 9.31 31.00 3.84
N LYS A 330 8.02 30.96 3.46
CA LYS A 330 6.89 31.30 4.33
C LYS A 330 6.07 30.06 4.63
N LEU A 331 5.72 29.88 5.90
CA LEU A 331 4.82 28.82 6.35
C LEU A 331 3.36 29.25 6.16
N PHE A 332 2.64 28.51 5.32
CA PHE A 332 1.20 28.63 5.15
C PHE A 332 0.53 27.52 5.95
N VAL A 333 -0.24 27.91 6.95
CA VAL A 333 -1.07 27.02 7.78
C VAL A 333 -2.51 27.20 7.29
N GLU A 334 -3.23 26.13 6.95
CA GLU A 334 -4.65 26.27 6.59
C GLU A 334 -5.43 26.84 7.78
N GLN A 335 -6.40 27.69 7.49
CA GLN A 335 -7.16 28.43 8.50
C GLN A 335 -7.98 27.56 9.48
N ASN A 336 -8.03 26.24 9.23
CA ASN A 336 -8.68 25.21 10.06
C ASN A 336 -7.69 24.24 10.75
N SER A 337 -6.38 24.42 10.57
CA SER A 337 -5.37 23.66 11.33
C SER A 337 -5.39 24.19 12.77
N CYS A 338 -5.67 23.33 13.74
CA CYS A 338 -5.69 23.72 15.15
C CYS A 338 -4.32 24.27 15.57
N ILE A 339 -4.22 25.59 15.63
CA ILE A 339 -3.23 26.29 16.44
C ILE A 339 -3.79 26.20 17.87
N MET A 340 -3.32 25.22 18.64
CA MET A 340 -3.49 25.20 20.10
C MET A 340 -2.21 25.64 20.76
#